data_AF-A0A4Q5STA7-F1
#
_entry.id   AF-A0A4Q5STA7-F1
#
_cell.length_a   1.000
_cell.length_b   1.000
_cell.length_c   1.000
_cell.angle_alpha   90.00
_cell.angle_beta   90.00
_cell.angle_gamma   90.00
#
_symmetry.space_group_name_H-M   'P 1'
#
loop_
_entity.id
_entity.type
_entity.pdbx_description
1 polymer ?
#
loop_
_entity_poly.entity_id
_entity_poly.type
_entity_poly.pdbx_seq_one_letter_code
_entity_poly.pdbx_strand_id
1 'polypeptide(L)' 'MNSRLQRLEFFTLYDLYLKKNEEFRRAVQQRRDSSELDTLRANLQDIFEKMAEKRGTAGNPNLRRPS' A
#
# COMPACT_ATOMS: atom_id res chain seq x y z
N MET A 1 21.23 7.09 -4.54
CA MET A 1 19.99 6.52 -5.12
C MET A 1 19.19 7.67 -5.72
N ASN A 2 18.73 7.57 -6.97
CA ASN A 2 18.19 8.72 -7.72
C ASN A 2 16.80 9.12 -7.20
N SER A 3 16.67 10.32 -6.61
CA SER A 3 15.42 10.81 -6.00
C SER A 3 14.24 10.87 -6.99
N ARG A 4 14.52 11.03 -8.29
CA ARG A 4 13.50 10.98 -9.35
C ARG A 4 12.95 9.56 -9.52
N LEU A 5 13.81 8.55 -9.48
CA LEU A 5 13.41 7.14 -9.59
C LEU A 5 12.56 6.73 -8.38
N GLN A 6 12.98 7.08 -7.16
CA GLN A 6 12.19 6.80 -5.94
C GLN A 6 10.81 7.45 -5.97
N ARG A 7 10.71 8.68 -6.48
CA ARG A 7 9.43 9.38 -6.64
C ARG A 7 8.51 8.68 -7.64
N LEU A 8 9.06 8.21 -8.77
CA LEU A 8 8.31 7.43 -9.76
C LEU A 8 7.81 6.10 -9.16
N GLU A 9 8.69 5.36 -8.48
CA GLU A 9 8.34 4.12 -7.80
C GLU A 9 7.21 4.33 -6.77
N PHE A 10 7.26 5.42 -6.01
CA PHE A 10 6.19 5.77 -5.07
C PHE A 10 4.85 6.00 -5.78
N PHE A 11 4.82 6.79 -6.85
CA PHE A 11 3.58 7.06 -7.58
C PHE A 11 3.00 5.79 -8.22
N THR A 12 3.85 4.90 -8.74
CA THR A 12 3.41 3.60 -9.25
C THR A 12 2.80 2.73 -8.15
N LEU A 13 3.41 2.67 -6.97
CA LEU A 13 2.87 1.93 -5.83
C LEU A 13 1.55 2.55 -5.33
N TYR A 14 1.44 3.87 -5.34
CA TYR A 14 0.23 4.58 -4.94
C TYR A 14 -0.94 4.31 -5.88
N ASP A 15 -0.72 4.35 -7.20
CA ASP A 15 -1.75 3.98 -8.18
C ASP A 15 -2.20 2.52 -8.01
N LEU A 16 -1.25 1.61 -7.77
CA LEU A 16 -1.55 0.21 -7.50
C LEU A 16 -2.39 0.04 -6.22
N TYR A 17 -2.05 0.75 -5.15
CA TYR A 17 -2.81 0.76 -3.90
C TYR A 17 -4.26 1.20 -4.12
N LEU A 18 -4.47 2.29 -4.88
CA LEU A 18 -5.83 2.79 -5.17
C LEU A 18 -6.67 1.76 -5.92
N LYS A 19 -6.10 1.11 -6.94
CA LYS A 19 -6.77 0.05 -7.70
C LYS A 19 -7.16 -1.14 -6.82
N LYS A 20 -6.22 -1.62 -6.00
CA LYS A 20 -6.50 -2.73 -5.06
C LYS A 20 -7.52 -2.35 -3.98
N ASN A 21 -7.56 -1.10 -3.56
CA ASN A 21 -8.52 -0.64 -2.56
C ASN A 21 -9.93 -0.51 -3.16
N GLU A 22 -10.04 -0.18 -4.45
CA GLU A 22 -11.31 -0.26 -5.16
C GLU A 22 -11.78 -1.71 -5.31
N GLU A 23 -10.89 -2.65 -5.66
CA GLU A 23 -11.18 -4.08 -5.72
C GLU A 23 -11.69 -4.62 -4.37
N PHE A 24 -11.01 -4.28 -3.27
CA PHE A 24 -11.45 -4.62 -1.92
C PHE A 24 -12.84 -4.05 -1.61
N ARG A 25 -13.09 -2.76 -1.89
CA ARG A 25 -14.40 -2.14 -1.66
C ARG A 25 -15.51 -2.83 -2.44
N ARG A 26 -15.25 -3.20 -3.71
CA ARG A 26 -16.21 -3.96 -4.53
C ARG A 26 -16.46 -5.36 -3.96
N ALA A 27 -15.41 -6.06 -3.51
CA ALA A 27 -15.54 -7.38 -2.90
C ALA A 27 -16.38 -7.34 -1.60
N VAL A 28 -16.18 -6.31 -0.76
CA VAL A 28 -16.99 -6.07 0.44
C VAL A 28 -18.45 -5.82 0.07
N GLN A 29 -18.73 -4.97 -0.93
CA GLN A 29 -20.09 -4.70 -1.40
C GLN A 29 -20.78 -5.94 -1.96
N GLN A 30 -20.03 -6.81 -2.63
CA GLN A 30 -20.50 -8.08 -3.19
C GLN A 30 -20.65 -9.18 -2.14
N ARG A 31 -20.32 -8.91 -0.86
CA ARG A 31 -20.33 -9.90 0.22
C ARG A 31 -19.54 -11.18 -0.14
N ARG A 32 -18.39 -11.00 -0.80
CA ARG A 32 -17.48 -12.11 -1.12
C ARG A 32 -16.99 -12.79 0.15
N ASP A 33 -16.48 -14.00 -0.01
CA ASP A 33 -16.02 -14.83 1.09
C ASP A 33 -14.94 -14.13 1.92
N SER A 34 -14.96 -14.38 3.24
CA SER A 34 -14.04 -13.74 4.19
C SER A 34 -12.58 -13.99 3.85
N SER A 35 -12.22 -15.18 3.36
CA SER A 35 -10.85 -15.53 2.96
C SER A 35 -10.34 -14.68 1.79
N GLU A 36 -11.23 -14.34 0.86
CA GLU A 36 -10.90 -13.47 -0.28
C GLU A 36 -10.68 -12.03 0.19
N LEU A 37 -11.53 -11.55 1.11
CA LEU A 37 -11.36 -10.24 1.74
C LEU A 37 -10.06 -10.14 2.55
N ASP A 38 -9.69 -11.20 3.27
CA ASP A 38 -8.44 -11.25 4.03
C ASP A 38 -7.22 -11.22 3.10
N THR A 39 -7.28 -11.92 1.97
CA THR A 39 -6.24 -11.88 0.93
C THR A 39 -6.09 -10.49 0.32
N LEU A 40 -7.22 -9.85 -0.02
CA LEU A 40 -7.22 -8.48 -0.56
C LEU A 40 -6.69 -7.47 0.46
N ARG A 41 -7.02 -7.65 1.75
CA ARG A 41 -6.50 -6.81 2.84
C ARG A 41 -4.99 -7.00 3.01
N ALA A 42 -4.50 -8.23 3.00
CA ALA A 42 -3.05 -8.52 3.08
C ALA A 42 -2.29 -7.88 1.92
N ASN A 43 -2.80 -8.01 0.70
CA ASN A 43 -2.21 -7.36 -0.48
C ASN A 43 -2.15 -5.83 -0.34
N LEU A 44 -3.20 -5.20 0.20
CA LEU A 44 -3.21 -3.75 0.45
C LEU A 44 -2.18 -3.33 1.50
N GLN A 45 -2.05 -4.12 2.56
CA GLN A 45 -1.07 -3.89 3.62
C GLN A 45 0.36 -3.96 3.09
N ASP A 46 0.68 -4.97 2.27
CA ASP A 46 2.00 -5.12 1.65
C ASP A 46 2.37 -3.93 0.75
N ILE A 47 1.40 -3.42 -0.04
CA ILE A 47 1.63 -2.24 -0.89
C ILE A 47 1.85 -1.00 -0.02
N PHE A 48 1.07 -0.85 1.05
CA PHE A 48 1.23 0.25 2.00
C PHE A 48 2.61 0.24 2.67
N GLU A 49 3.08 -0.92 3.11
CA GLU A 49 4.41 -1.06 3.72
C GLU A 49 5.53 -0.69 2.75
N LYS A 50 5.45 -1.17 1.50
CA LYS A 50 6.39 -0.77 0.43
C LYS A 50 6.36 0.73 0.17
N MET A 51 5.19 1.37 0.18
CA MET A 51 5.09 2.84 0.07
C MET A 51 5.71 3.56 1.27
N ALA A 52 5.47 3.05 2.49
CA ALA A 52 6.01 3.61 3.72
C ALA A 52 7.54 3.53 3.76
N GLU A 53 8.12 2.41 3.32
CA GLU A 53 9.57 2.25 3.16
C GLU A 53 10.15 3.28 2.18
N LYS A 54 9.52 3.45 1.01
CA LYS A 54 9.95 4.45 0.02
C LYS A 54 9.82 5.87 0.54
N ARG A 55 8.80 6.17 1.35
CA ARG A 55 8.61 7.47 2.01
C ARG A 55 9.63 7.70 3.12
N GLY A 56 9.95 6.67 3.91
CA GLY A 56 10.97 6.69 4.96
C GLY A 56 12.39 6.87 4.40
N THR A 57 12.65 6.41 3.18
CA THR A 57 13.91 6.72 2.47
C THR A 57 14.01 8.15 1.94
N ALA A 58 12.88 8.86 1.79
CA ALA A 58 12.82 10.22 1.24
C ALA A 58 12.76 11.31 2.33
N GLY A 59 12.58 10.95 3.61
CA GLY A 59 12.58 11.91 4.70
C GLY A 59 12.25 11.29 6.07
N ASN A 60 13.27 11.32 6.94
CA ASN A 60 13.21 11.19 8.39
C ASN A 60 13.17 9.75 8.99
N PRO A 61 14.25 9.30 9.68
CA PRO A 61 14.37 7.98 10.32
C PRO A 61 13.55 7.78 11.62
N ASN A 62 12.57 8.66 11.92
CA ASN A 62 11.87 8.66 13.21
C ASN A 62 10.39 8.23 13.19
N LEU A 63 9.88 7.67 12.09
CA LEU A 63 8.56 6.99 12.12
C LEU A 63 8.70 5.54 12.64
N ARG A 64 9.17 5.39 13.88
CA ARG A 64 8.89 4.19 14.68
C ARG A 64 7.47 4.32 15.25
N ARG A 65 6.65 3.30 15.02
CA ARG A 65 5.34 3.08 15.65
C ARG A 65 5.41 3.36 17.17
N PRO A 66 4.42 4.04 17.78
CA PRO A 66 4.21 3.88 19.21
C PRO A 66 3.57 2.51 19.46
N SER A 67 4.10 1.85 20.50
CA SER A 67 3.63 0.61 21.10
C SER A 67 2.26 0.73 21.76
#